data_AF-A0A3N5VN59-F1
#
_entry.id   AF-A0A3N5VN59-F1
#
_cell.length_a   1.000
_cell.length_b   1.000
_cell.length_c   1.000
_cell.angle_alpha   90.00
_cell.angle_beta   90.00
_cell.angle_gamma   90.00
#
_symmetry.space_group_name_H-M   'P 1'
#
loop_
_entity.id
_entity.type
_entity.pdbx_description
1 polymer ?
#
loop_
_entity_poly.entity_id
_entity_poly.type
_entity_poly.pdbx_seq_one_letter_code
_entity_poly.pdbx_strand_id
1 'polypeptide(L)'
;MQLQTELNPAQALICSRSNIRRAYADFDDTEISGIYLRDDNCVVVRCDGSEQTYDLTLIKTAFQQYTHRLKDFFSYLGPNYRGPSVWHNNAYVMFKGWNYTHALGHLTSNAKLQQHWADKFIHLSDPNKVVALLQNDQTDLGHLVAPDGLRSAARPIDMESDLEENPSGVQASTPEPYCSCGSFQRQLLNVSLFQQEIEGFKPWCIHLTWFHKYRELLCKRTEVRNALPSGTPDKCVAWWYAPPQDHISDGKFVLLHTKSGAQAPLTHWRTYRPKEVFSQEHAWDLFFNMMEAGYVPFPGTALPQLQSAVKKK
;
A
#
# COMPACT_ATOMS: atom_id res chain seq x y z
N MET A 1 -13.53 -24.42 -37.19
CA MET A 1 -14.24 -23.55 -36.23
C MET A 1 -13.51 -23.66 -34.91
N GLN A 2 -12.68 -22.68 -34.54
CA GLN A 2 -12.02 -22.69 -33.23
C GLN A 2 -13.04 -22.28 -32.17
N LEU A 3 -13.13 -23.05 -31.08
CA LEU A 3 -14.06 -22.76 -29.98
C LEU A 3 -13.61 -21.49 -29.26
N GLN A 4 -14.49 -20.48 -29.21
CA GLN A 4 -14.37 -19.40 -28.23
C GLN A 4 -14.82 -19.93 -26.88
N THR A 5 -13.98 -19.80 -25.87
CA THR A 5 -14.28 -20.32 -24.53
C THR A 5 -14.66 -19.17 -23.61
N GLU A 6 -15.71 -19.34 -22.82
CA GLU A 6 -16.05 -18.38 -21.76
C GLU A 6 -14.91 -18.28 -20.75
N LEU A 7 -14.66 -17.06 -20.27
CA LEU A 7 -13.59 -16.79 -19.31
C LEU A 7 -13.95 -17.38 -17.94
N ASN A 8 -13.04 -18.16 -17.37
CA ASN A 8 -13.13 -18.52 -15.97
C ASN A 8 -12.91 -17.27 -15.06
N PRO A 9 -13.19 -17.34 -13.75
CA PRO A 9 -13.05 -16.19 -12.86
C PRO A 9 -11.67 -15.51 -12.85
N ALA A 10 -10.56 -16.25 -12.98
CA ALA A 10 -9.22 -15.68 -13.02
C ALA A 10 -8.95 -15.00 -14.36
N GLN A 11 -9.31 -15.66 -15.46
CA GLN A 11 -9.22 -15.12 -16.83
C GLN A 11 -10.06 -13.85 -16.97
N ALA A 12 -11.25 -13.78 -16.37
CA ALA A 12 -12.09 -12.59 -16.37
C ALA A 12 -11.44 -11.39 -15.63
N LEU A 13 -10.65 -11.66 -14.58
CA LEU A 13 -9.90 -10.64 -13.87
C LEU A 13 -8.66 -10.19 -14.67
N ILE A 14 -7.96 -11.12 -15.32
CA ILE A 14 -6.78 -10.85 -16.15
C ILE A 14 -7.20 -10.08 -17.42
N CYS A 15 -8.12 -10.62 -18.20
CA CYS A 15 -8.61 -10.09 -19.48
C CYS A 15 -9.68 -9.00 -19.34
N SER A 16 -9.73 -8.30 -18.21
CA SER A 16 -10.65 -7.18 -18.03
C SER A 16 -10.36 -6.03 -18.99
N ARG A 17 -11.40 -5.28 -19.39
CA ARG A 17 -11.28 -4.08 -20.25
C ARG A 17 -10.16 -3.15 -19.80
N SER A 18 -10.06 -2.92 -18.50
CA SER A 18 -9.03 -2.04 -17.93
C SER A 18 -7.61 -2.58 -18.07
N ASN A 19 -7.39 -3.89 -18.05
CA ASN A 19 -6.06 -4.46 -18.25
C ASN A 19 -5.68 -4.49 -19.73
N ILE A 20 -6.64 -4.71 -20.62
CA ILE A 20 -6.42 -4.57 -22.07
C ILE A 20 -6.01 -3.13 -22.39
N ARG A 21 -6.75 -2.13 -21.88
CA ARG A 21 -6.36 -0.71 -22.01
C ARG A 21 -4.97 -0.39 -21.45
N ARG A 22 -4.55 -1.06 -20.38
CA ARG A 22 -3.19 -0.86 -19.82
C ARG A 22 -2.12 -1.49 -20.70
N ALA A 23 -2.41 -2.60 -21.37
CA ALA A 23 -1.49 -3.25 -22.28
C ALA A 23 -1.42 -2.54 -23.65
N TYR A 24 -2.53 -1.94 -24.10
CA TYR A 24 -2.68 -1.32 -25.42
C TYR A 24 -3.29 0.07 -25.28
N ALA A 25 -2.48 1.12 -25.50
CA ALA A 25 -2.88 2.51 -25.27
C ALA A 25 -3.97 3.00 -26.23
N ASP A 26 -4.04 2.40 -27.43
CA ASP A 26 -5.02 2.65 -28.48
C ASP A 26 -6.30 1.80 -28.32
N PHE A 27 -6.41 1.01 -27.25
CA PHE A 27 -7.60 0.20 -26.99
C PHE A 27 -8.83 1.07 -26.70
N ASP A 28 -9.78 1.01 -27.63
CA ASP A 28 -11.13 1.50 -27.46
C ASP A 28 -11.94 0.53 -26.57
N ASP A 29 -12.51 1.00 -25.47
CA ASP A 29 -13.32 0.16 -24.56
C ASP A 29 -14.84 0.32 -24.76
N THR A 30 -15.25 1.01 -25.83
CA THR A 30 -16.65 1.20 -26.20
C THR A 30 -17.20 0.04 -27.04
N GLU A 31 -18.52 -0.14 -27.04
CA GLU A 31 -19.21 -1.11 -27.91
C GLU A 31 -18.69 -2.57 -27.83
N ILE A 32 -18.20 -2.99 -26.67
CA ILE A 32 -17.77 -4.38 -26.45
C ILE A 32 -18.97 -5.24 -26.07
N SER A 33 -19.26 -6.24 -26.91
CA SER A 33 -20.27 -7.27 -26.67
C SER A 33 -19.75 -8.40 -25.78
N GLY A 34 -18.47 -8.77 -25.91
CA GLY A 34 -17.89 -9.87 -25.14
C GLY A 34 -16.36 -9.90 -25.19
N ILE A 35 -15.78 -10.60 -24.22
CA ILE A 35 -14.34 -10.89 -24.16
C ILE A 35 -14.17 -12.38 -23.93
N TYR A 36 -13.39 -13.05 -24.77
CA TYR A 36 -13.21 -14.50 -24.78
C TYR A 36 -11.74 -14.86 -24.90
N LEU A 37 -11.43 -16.13 -24.65
CA LEU A 37 -10.12 -16.70 -24.96
C LEU A 37 -10.21 -17.61 -26.18
N ARG A 38 -9.21 -17.47 -27.06
CA ARG A 38 -8.98 -18.34 -28.21
C ARG A 38 -7.47 -18.57 -28.31
N ASP A 39 -7.05 -19.79 -27.99
CA ASP A 39 -5.64 -20.18 -27.87
C ASP A 39 -4.89 -19.22 -26.91
N ASP A 40 -3.73 -18.69 -27.32
CA ASP A 40 -2.93 -17.74 -26.55
C ASP A 40 -3.38 -16.28 -26.70
N ASN A 41 -4.59 -16.03 -27.20
CA ASN A 41 -5.09 -14.69 -27.46
C ASN A 41 -6.37 -14.36 -26.69
N CYS A 42 -6.45 -13.11 -26.25
CA CYS A 42 -7.67 -12.49 -25.78
C CYS A 42 -8.43 -11.91 -26.97
N VAL A 43 -9.67 -12.32 -27.16
CA VAL A 43 -10.54 -11.89 -28.26
C VAL A 43 -11.61 -10.96 -27.72
N VAL A 44 -11.65 -9.75 -28.22
CA VAL A 44 -12.70 -8.77 -27.94
C VAL A 44 -13.67 -8.76 -29.12
N VAL A 45 -14.94 -9.06 -28.84
CA VAL A 45 -16.03 -9.04 -29.81
C VAL A 45 -16.83 -7.76 -29.61
N ARG A 46 -16.98 -6.98 -30.68
CA ARG A 46 -17.73 -5.72 -30.69
C ARG A 46 -19.22 -5.96 -30.97
N CYS A 47 -20.07 -4.97 -30.68
CA CYS A 47 -21.50 -5.03 -30.93
C CYS A 47 -21.86 -5.17 -32.42
N ASP A 48 -20.99 -4.71 -33.31
CA ASP A 48 -21.13 -4.88 -34.77
C ASP A 48 -20.69 -6.27 -35.27
N GLY A 49 -20.24 -7.14 -34.35
CA GLY A 49 -19.74 -8.49 -34.65
C GLY A 49 -18.28 -8.55 -35.08
N SER A 50 -17.57 -7.42 -35.17
CA SER A 50 -16.13 -7.42 -35.46
C SER A 50 -15.33 -7.99 -34.29
N GLU A 51 -14.24 -8.69 -34.61
CA GLU A 51 -13.34 -9.30 -33.62
C GLU A 51 -11.98 -8.61 -33.66
N GLN A 52 -11.45 -8.32 -32.47
CA GLN A 52 -10.09 -7.85 -32.29
C GLN A 52 -9.34 -8.80 -31.37
N THR A 53 -8.11 -9.14 -31.75
CA THR A 53 -7.29 -10.13 -31.07
C THR A 53 -6.09 -9.44 -30.42
N TYR A 54 -5.86 -9.74 -29.15
CA TYR A 54 -4.79 -9.17 -28.34
C TYR A 54 -3.94 -10.28 -27.74
N ASP A 55 -2.61 -10.08 -27.72
CA ASP A 55 -1.67 -10.99 -27.07
C ASP A 55 -1.95 -11.04 -25.55
N LEU A 56 -2.26 -12.25 -25.08
CA LEU A 56 -2.58 -12.53 -23.68
C LEU A 56 -1.38 -12.28 -22.75
N THR A 57 -0.16 -12.45 -23.22
CA THR A 57 1.08 -12.25 -22.45
C THR A 57 1.23 -10.79 -22.02
N LEU A 58 0.93 -9.85 -22.93
CA LEU A 58 0.97 -8.42 -22.63
C LEU A 58 -0.11 -8.03 -21.61
N ILE A 59 -1.29 -8.64 -21.69
CA ILE A 59 -2.39 -8.41 -20.75
C ILE A 59 -2.06 -8.98 -19.36
N LYS A 60 -1.51 -10.20 -19.29
CA LYS A 60 -1.02 -10.81 -18.04
C LYS A 60 0.04 -9.93 -17.37
N THR A 61 1.00 -9.43 -18.17
CA THR A 61 2.02 -8.49 -17.71
C THR A 61 1.39 -7.21 -17.15
N ALA A 62 0.45 -6.60 -17.87
CA ALA A 62 -0.25 -5.39 -17.42
C ALA A 62 -1.05 -5.62 -16.12
N PHE A 63 -1.71 -6.79 -16.00
CA PHE A 63 -2.41 -7.19 -14.78
C PHE A 63 -1.45 -7.30 -13.59
N GLN A 64 -0.31 -7.97 -13.77
CA GLN A 64 0.71 -8.10 -12.72
C GLN A 64 1.29 -6.74 -12.34
N GLN A 65 1.74 -5.93 -13.31
CA GLN A 65 2.27 -4.59 -13.06
C GLN A 65 1.28 -3.71 -12.31
N TYR A 66 0.00 -3.72 -12.72
CA TYR A 66 -1.04 -2.97 -12.02
C TYR A 66 -1.27 -3.50 -10.60
N THR A 67 -1.31 -4.82 -10.42
CA THR A 67 -1.52 -5.46 -9.11
C THR A 67 -0.38 -5.15 -8.14
N HIS A 68 0.85 -5.11 -8.63
CA HIS A 68 2.08 -4.87 -7.87
C HIS A 68 2.48 -3.40 -7.79
N ARG A 69 1.75 -2.47 -8.41
CA ARG A 69 2.11 -1.05 -8.43
C ARG A 69 2.31 -0.47 -7.03
N LEU A 70 3.24 0.47 -6.91
CA LEU A 70 3.47 1.24 -5.70
C LEU A 70 2.65 2.53 -5.77
N LYS A 71 1.90 2.82 -4.71
CA LYS A 71 1.25 4.13 -4.53
C LYS A 71 2.21 5.13 -3.91
N ASP A 72 1.89 6.41 -4.04
CA ASP A 72 2.57 7.48 -3.33
C ASP A 72 2.61 7.22 -1.80
N PHE A 73 3.54 7.88 -1.13
CA PHE A 73 3.78 7.67 0.30
C PHE A 73 2.56 8.01 1.18
N PHE A 74 1.69 8.92 0.77
CA PHE A 74 0.60 9.41 1.62
C PHE A 74 -0.71 8.62 1.45
N SER A 75 -0.84 7.84 0.37
CA SER A 75 -2.01 7.03 0.02
C SER A 75 -2.56 6.13 1.12
N TYR A 76 -1.70 5.63 2.03
CA TYR A 76 -2.10 4.69 3.09
C TYR A 76 -1.63 5.09 4.50
N LEU A 77 -1.36 6.38 4.70
CA LEU A 77 -1.10 6.92 6.03
C LEU A 77 -2.41 7.25 6.74
N GLY A 78 -2.47 6.91 8.02
CA GLY A 78 -3.48 7.39 8.94
C GLY A 78 -3.22 8.83 9.39
N PRO A 79 -4.13 9.38 10.21
CA PRO A 79 -4.01 10.72 10.76
C PRO A 79 -2.65 10.98 11.43
N ASN A 80 -2.14 12.20 11.33
CA ASN A 80 -0.84 12.61 11.87
C ASN A 80 0.35 11.79 11.35
N TYR A 81 0.27 11.34 10.11
CA TYR A 81 1.28 10.56 9.39
C TYR A 81 1.54 9.19 10.03
N ARG A 82 0.52 8.65 10.70
CA ARG A 82 0.58 7.33 11.32
C ARG A 82 0.67 6.26 10.24
N GLY A 83 1.71 5.44 10.27
CA GLY A 83 1.80 4.25 9.42
C GLY A 83 0.82 3.14 9.83
N PRO A 84 0.90 1.96 9.20
CA PRO A 84 0.12 0.80 9.58
C PRO A 84 0.29 0.48 11.07
N SER A 85 -0.83 0.31 11.76
CA SER A 85 -0.86 0.08 13.21
C SER A 85 -0.98 -1.41 13.48
N VAL A 86 -0.15 -1.94 14.37
CA VAL A 86 -0.18 -3.34 14.78
C VAL A 86 -1.56 -3.67 15.35
N TRP A 87 -2.12 -4.78 14.91
CA TRP A 87 -3.31 -5.40 15.45
C TRP A 87 -2.99 -6.86 15.83
N HIS A 88 -3.99 -7.64 16.23
CA HIS A 88 -3.83 -9.02 16.65
C HIS A 88 -3.24 -9.92 15.55
N ASN A 89 -2.64 -11.04 15.96
CA ASN A 89 -2.30 -12.17 15.08
C ASN A 89 -1.43 -11.82 13.87
N ASN A 90 -0.43 -10.94 14.06
CA ASN A 90 0.49 -10.51 13.00
C ASN A 90 -0.20 -9.72 11.86
N ALA A 91 -1.41 -9.21 12.10
CA ALA A 91 -2.10 -8.31 11.21
C ALA A 91 -1.92 -6.85 11.64
N TYR A 92 -2.20 -5.95 10.71
CA TYR A 92 -2.05 -4.52 10.83
C TYR A 92 -3.31 -3.85 10.27
N VAL A 93 -3.74 -2.80 10.95
CA VAL A 93 -4.71 -1.85 10.40
C VAL A 93 -3.95 -0.85 9.54
N MET A 94 -4.28 -0.80 8.25
CA MET A 94 -3.75 0.16 7.31
C MET A 94 -4.86 1.10 6.85
N PHE A 95 -4.69 2.39 7.08
CA PHE A 95 -5.69 3.40 6.74
C PHE A 95 -5.69 3.74 5.25
N LYS A 96 -6.79 4.29 4.76
CA LYS A 96 -6.78 5.09 3.53
C LYS A 96 -6.28 6.50 3.83
N GLY A 97 -5.47 7.09 2.97
CA GLY A 97 -4.87 8.41 3.18
C GLY A 97 -5.83 9.60 3.11
N TRP A 98 -7.05 9.53 3.66
CA TRP A 98 -8.10 10.56 3.52
C TRP A 98 -7.66 11.95 3.96
N ASN A 99 -6.79 12.05 4.96
CA ASN A 99 -6.21 13.33 5.39
C ASN A 99 -5.34 14.00 4.32
N TYR A 100 -4.89 13.22 3.34
CA TYR A 100 -3.82 13.59 2.41
C TYR A 100 -4.27 13.65 0.95
N THR A 101 -5.55 13.40 0.67
CA THR A 101 -6.09 13.39 -0.70
C THR A 101 -6.31 14.79 -1.26
N HIS A 102 -6.71 15.75 -0.43
CA HIS A 102 -6.89 17.16 -0.82
C HIS A 102 -6.75 18.09 0.39
N ALA A 103 -6.64 19.40 0.16
CA ALA A 103 -6.31 20.39 1.20
C ALA A 103 -7.27 20.37 2.41
N LEU A 104 -8.55 20.10 2.16
CA LEU A 104 -9.60 19.96 3.18
C LEU A 104 -9.89 18.50 3.55
N GLY A 105 -9.05 17.54 3.14
CA GLY A 105 -9.26 16.10 3.34
C GLY A 105 -9.42 15.74 4.81
N HIS A 106 -8.67 16.41 5.68
CA HIS A 106 -8.78 16.29 7.14
C HIS A 106 -10.16 16.67 7.72
N LEU A 107 -11.01 17.37 6.97
CA LEU A 107 -12.37 17.75 7.39
C LEU A 107 -13.43 16.73 6.99
N THR A 108 -13.10 15.79 6.09
CA THR A 108 -14.02 14.74 5.61
C THR A 108 -14.49 13.85 6.76
N SER A 109 -15.68 13.27 6.62
CA SER A 109 -16.23 12.31 7.58
C SER A 109 -15.29 11.12 7.77
N ASN A 110 -14.73 10.59 6.69
CA ASN A 110 -13.82 9.45 6.73
C ASN A 110 -12.52 9.78 7.50
N ALA A 111 -11.91 10.94 7.24
CA ALA A 111 -10.74 11.41 7.99
C ALA A 111 -11.01 11.54 9.51
N LYS A 112 -12.14 12.14 9.87
CA LYS A 112 -12.56 12.28 11.27
C LYS A 112 -12.83 10.94 11.94
N LEU A 113 -13.48 10.01 11.23
CA LEU A 113 -13.72 8.65 11.71
C LEU A 113 -12.43 7.87 11.89
N GLN A 114 -11.48 7.99 10.94
CA GLN A 114 -10.15 7.40 11.11
C GLN A 114 -9.50 7.91 12.37
N GLN A 115 -9.48 9.23 12.60
CA GLN A 115 -8.92 9.81 13.82
C GLN A 115 -9.62 9.32 15.08
N HIS A 116 -10.96 9.18 15.04
CA HIS A 116 -11.74 8.68 16.16
C HIS A 116 -11.43 7.21 16.51
N TRP A 117 -11.18 6.38 15.50
CA TRP A 117 -10.97 4.94 15.65
C TRP A 117 -9.50 4.53 15.71
N ALA A 118 -8.56 5.43 15.42
CA ALA A 118 -7.17 5.09 15.16
C ALA A 118 -6.49 4.29 16.29
N ASP A 119 -6.88 4.52 17.54
CA ASP A 119 -6.35 3.84 18.73
C ASP A 119 -7.32 2.81 19.32
N LYS A 120 -8.49 2.59 18.70
CA LYS A 120 -9.59 1.77 19.24
C LYS A 120 -9.72 0.39 18.58
N PHE A 121 -9.14 0.18 17.40
CA PHE A 121 -9.21 -1.12 16.71
C PHE A 121 -8.63 -2.28 17.53
N ILE A 122 -7.69 -1.99 18.44
CA ILE A 122 -7.10 -3.00 19.34
C ILE A 122 -8.13 -3.59 20.32
N HIS A 123 -9.25 -2.92 20.56
CA HIS A 123 -10.32 -3.45 21.42
C HIS A 123 -11.26 -4.41 20.69
N LEU A 124 -11.11 -4.56 19.37
CA LEU A 124 -11.86 -5.52 18.57
C LEU A 124 -10.99 -6.77 18.38
N SER A 125 -11.45 -7.92 18.89
CA SER A 125 -10.75 -9.21 18.76
C SER A 125 -11.16 -9.98 17.49
N ASP A 126 -12.36 -9.72 16.98
CA ASP A 126 -12.91 -10.43 15.81
C ASP A 126 -12.45 -9.75 14.50
N PRO A 127 -11.67 -10.44 13.65
CA PRO A 127 -11.20 -9.88 12.38
C PRO A 127 -12.34 -9.48 11.45
N ASN A 128 -13.49 -10.18 11.48
CA ASN A 128 -14.62 -9.85 10.62
C ASN A 128 -15.25 -8.52 11.02
N LYS A 129 -15.35 -8.24 12.32
CA LYS A 129 -15.83 -6.94 12.83
C LYS A 129 -14.89 -5.81 12.46
N VAL A 130 -13.58 -6.06 12.54
CA VAL A 130 -12.56 -5.09 12.13
C VAL A 130 -12.67 -4.80 10.63
N VAL A 131 -12.75 -5.84 9.79
CA VAL A 131 -12.91 -5.70 8.34
C VAL A 131 -14.20 -4.96 8.01
N ALA A 132 -15.33 -5.33 8.62
CA ALA A 132 -16.60 -4.66 8.42
C ALA A 132 -16.50 -3.17 8.78
N LEU A 133 -15.90 -2.81 9.91
CA LEU A 133 -15.74 -1.40 10.28
C LEU A 133 -14.78 -0.65 9.35
N LEU A 134 -13.72 -1.30 8.89
CA LEU A 134 -12.73 -0.69 7.99
C LEU A 134 -13.25 -0.50 6.56
N GLN A 135 -14.17 -1.36 6.10
CA GLN A 135 -14.51 -1.48 4.66
C GLN A 135 -16.00 -1.35 4.37
N ASN A 136 -16.84 -1.03 5.36
CA ASN A 136 -18.24 -0.71 5.11
C ASN A 136 -18.33 0.54 4.22
N ASP A 137 -19.28 0.52 3.28
CA ASP A 137 -19.58 1.61 2.36
C ASP A 137 -19.81 2.97 3.05
N GLN A 138 -20.26 2.95 4.31
CA GLN A 138 -20.47 4.16 5.12
C GLN A 138 -19.20 4.73 5.74
N THR A 139 -18.19 3.89 6.01
CA THR A 139 -17.01 4.29 6.80
C THR A 139 -15.75 4.34 5.95
N ASP A 140 -15.53 3.34 5.11
CA ASP A 140 -14.40 3.20 4.19
C ASP A 140 -13.05 3.70 4.73
N LEU A 141 -12.64 3.17 5.89
CA LEU A 141 -11.51 3.67 6.66
C LEU A 141 -10.18 3.04 6.25
N GLY A 142 -10.15 1.84 5.68
CA GLY A 142 -8.89 1.14 5.47
C GLY A 142 -8.99 -0.34 5.13
N HIS A 143 -7.91 -1.05 5.40
CA HIS A 143 -7.75 -2.47 5.14
C HIS A 143 -7.06 -3.16 6.32
N LEU A 144 -7.43 -4.41 6.54
CA LEU A 144 -6.70 -5.32 7.41
C LEU A 144 -5.66 -6.05 6.56
N VAL A 145 -4.40 -6.00 6.96
CA VAL A 145 -3.27 -6.53 6.19
C VAL A 145 -2.38 -7.37 7.08
N ALA A 146 -1.99 -8.55 6.63
CA ALA A 146 -0.98 -9.39 7.28
C ALA A 146 0.04 -9.80 6.22
N PRO A 147 1.09 -8.99 5.96
CA PRO A 147 2.00 -9.26 4.86
C PRO A 147 2.82 -10.54 5.06
N ASP A 148 3.08 -10.91 6.32
CA ASP A 148 3.75 -12.16 6.69
C ASP A 148 2.72 -13.20 7.16
N GLY A 149 1.46 -13.02 6.75
CA GLY A 149 0.32 -13.88 7.05
C GLY A 149 -0.24 -13.79 8.46
N LEU A 150 -1.49 -14.22 8.58
CA LEU A 150 -2.21 -14.27 9.85
C LEU A 150 -1.67 -15.41 10.69
N ARG A 151 -1.34 -15.13 11.94
CA ARG A 151 -1.06 -16.20 12.91
C ARG A 151 -2.38 -16.83 13.33
N SER A 152 -2.44 -18.15 13.34
CA SER A 152 -3.52 -18.87 14.02
C SER A 152 -3.60 -18.37 15.46
N ALA A 153 -4.82 -18.21 15.98
CA ALA A 153 -5.00 -17.97 17.41
C ALA A 153 -4.16 -19.01 18.16
N ALA A 154 -3.34 -18.55 19.10
CA ALA A 154 -2.45 -19.43 19.86
C ALA A 154 -3.27 -20.64 20.32
N ARG A 155 -2.81 -21.85 20.01
CA ARG A 155 -3.34 -23.04 20.67
C ARG A 155 -3.30 -22.76 22.17
N PRO A 156 -4.35 -23.11 22.94
CA PRO A 156 -4.29 -22.98 24.39
C PRO A 156 -2.96 -23.60 24.85
N ILE A 157 -2.17 -22.83 25.60
CA ILE A 157 -0.90 -23.31 26.14
C ILE A 157 -1.28 -24.44 27.07
N ASP A 158 -0.98 -25.66 26.66
CA ASP A 158 -1.17 -26.84 27.48
C ASP A 158 -0.06 -26.87 28.52
N MET A 159 -0.38 -26.35 29.72
CA MET A 159 0.56 -26.35 30.85
C MET A 159 0.75 -27.76 31.44
N GLU A 160 -0.01 -28.75 30.96
CA GLU A 160 0.12 -30.16 31.33
C GLU A 160 0.93 -30.96 30.28
N SER A 161 1.28 -30.36 29.14
CA SER A 161 2.15 -30.99 28.15
C SER A 161 3.61 -31.01 28.64
N ASP A 162 4.22 -32.20 28.62
CA ASP A 162 5.64 -32.36 28.95
C ASP A 162 6.50 -31.51 28.02
N LEU A 163 7.49 -30.80 28.59
CA LEU A 163 8.42 -29.89 27.88
C LEU A 163 9.21 -30.57 26.74
N GLU A 164 9.13 -31.90 26.61
CA GLU A 164 9.88 -32.71 25.66
C GLU A 164 9.09 -33.18 24.43
N GLU A 165 7.78 -32.92 24.35
CA GLU A 165 7.03 -33.20 23.11
C GLU A 165 7.24 -32.09 22.09
N ASN A 166 8.39 -32.10 21.40
CA ASN A 166 8.45 -31.55 20.05
C ASN A 166 7.43 -32.34 19.21
N PRO A 167 6.31 -31.72 18.74
CA PRO A 167 5.35 -32.42 17.92
C PRO A 167 6.05 -32.77 16.61
N SER A 168 6.52 -34.00 16.54
CA SER A 168 7.26 -34.55 15.42
C SER A 168 6.27 -34.65 14.26
N GLY A 169 6.26 -33.66 13.37
CA GLY A 169 5.53 -33.74 12.11
C GLY A 169 4.69 -32.54 11.69
N VAL A 170 4.60 -31.45 12.47
CA VAL A 170 3.98 -30.22 11.95
C VAL A 170 5.05 -29.41 11.23
N GLN A 171 5.20 -29.61 9.92
CA GLN A 171 5.88 -28.62 9.08
C GLN A 171 5.24 -27.27 9.38
N ALA A 172 6.00 -26.34 9.95
CA ALA A 172 5.55 -24.98 10.16
C ALA A 172 5.26 -24.41 8.76
N SER A 173 3.99 -24.45 8.35
CA SER A 173 3.57 -23.80 7.12
C SER A 173 3.89 -22.32 7.28
N THR A 174 4.76 -21.80 6.41
CA THR A 174 5.05 -20.37 6.40
C THR A 174 3.74 -19.65 6.12
N PRO A 175 3.24 -18.81 7.05
CA PRO A 175 1.96 -18.14 6.88
C PRO A 175 2.00 -17.27 5.62
N GLU A 176 1.02 -17.44 4.73
CA GLU A 176 0.95 -16.70 3.47
C GLU A 176 0.37 -15.29 3.68
N PRO A 177 0.77 -14.30 2.85
CA PRO A 177 0.26 -12.93 2.95
C PRO A 177 -1.27 -12.87 2.91
N TYR A 178 -1.84 -11.87 3.57
CA TYR A 178 -3.27 -11.60 3.58
C TYR A 178 -3.55 -10.11 3.45
N CYS A 179 -4.59 -9.76 2.71
CA CYS A 179 -5.18 -8.43 2.72
C CYS A 179 -6.69 -8.53 2.54
N SER A 180 -7.47 -7.83 3.37
CA SER A 180 -8.93 -7.85 3.25
C SER A 180 -9.47 -7.09 2.04
N CYS A 181 -8.64 -6.45 1.21
CA CYS A 181 -9.15 -5.72 0.05
C CYS A 181 -9.76 -6.66 -1.00
N GLY A 182 -10.82 -6.20 -1.68
CA GLY A 182 -11.55 -7.02 -2.65
C GLY A 182 -10.70 -7.56 -3.80
N SER A 183 -9.66 -6.83 -4.24
CA SER A 183 -8.73 -7.33 -5.26
C SER A 183 -7.97 -8.57 -4.79
N PHE A 184 -7.43 -8.52 -3.56
CA PHE A 184 -6.69 -9.63 -2.99
C PHE A 184 -7.61 -10.82 -2.71
N GLN A 185 -8.79 -10.58 -2.11
CA GLN A 185 -9.76 -11.63 -1.81
C GLN A 185 -10.23 -12.37 -3.06
N ARG A 186 -10.45 -11.67 -4.17
CA ARG A 186 -10.79 -12.33 -5.45
C ARG A 186 -9.66 -13.19 -6.00
N GLN A 187 -8.40 -12.76 -5.83
CA GLN A 187 -7.24 -13.59 -6.20
C GLN A 187 -7.13 -14.82 -5.30
N LEU A 188 -7.29 -14.63 -3.99
CA LEU A 188 -7.22 -15.69 -2.99
C LEU A 188 -8.29 -16.77 -3.21
N LEU A 189 -9.51 -16.38 -3.57
CA LEU A 189 -10.60 -17.31 -3.86
C LEU A 189 -10.36 -18.16 -5.12
N ASN A 190 -9.52 -17.70 -6.05
CA ASN A 190 -9.33 -18.30 -7.37
C ASN A 190 -7.86 -18.67 -7.64
N VAL A 191 -7.05 -18.92 -6.60
CA VAL A 191 -5.60 -19.15 -6.73
C VAL A 191 -5.26 -20.23 -7.73
N SER A 192 -5.96 -21.37 -7.69
CA SER A 192 -5.73 -22.48 -8.61
C SER A 192 -5.93 -22.11 -10.07
N LEU A 193 -6.94 -21.29 -10.37
CA LEU A 193 -7.21 -20.79 -11.72
C LEU A 193 -6.15 -19.78 -12.16
N PHE A 194 -5.70 -18.91 -11.24
CA PHE A 194 -4.60 -18.00 -11.54
C PHE A 194 -3.29 -18.73 -11.80
N GLN A 195 -3.00 -19.82 -11.08
CA GLN A 195 -1.80 -20.64 -11.28
C GLN A 195 -1.79 -21.36 -12.63
N GLN A 196 -2.95 -21.67 -13.20
CA GLN A 196 -3.06 -22.20 -14.57
C GLN A 196 -2.69 -21.12 -15.61
N GLU A 197 -2.98 -19.86 -15.32
CA GLU A 197 -2.71 -18.75 -16.23
C GLU A 197 -1.32 -18.15 -16.08
N ILE A 198 -0.81 -18.10 -14.86
CA ILE A 198 0.44 -17.46 -14.48
C ILE A 198 1.20 -18.45 -13.60
N GLU A 199 2.29 -19.00 -14.14
CA GLU A 199 3.13 -19.94 -13.41
C GLU A 199 3.66 -19.30 -12.12
N GLY A 200 3.56 -20.03 -11.01
CA GLY A 200 4.02 -19.55 -9.70
C GLY A 200 3.19 -18.40 -9.12
N PHE A 201 1.96 -18.17 -9.61
CA PHE A 201 1.11 -17.09 -9.11
C PHE A 201 0.88 -17.18 -7.59
N LYS A 202 1.10 -16.05 -6.92
CA LYS A 202 0.75 -15.83 -5.52
C LYS A 202 -0.13 -14.59 -5.43
N PRO A 203 -1.25 -14.64 -4.66
CA PRO A 203 -2.08 -13.48 -4.44
C PRO A 203 -1.27 -12.28 -3.95
N TRP A 204 -1.52 -11.12 -4.55
CA TRP A 204 -0.87 -9.88 -4.20
C TRP A 204 -1.79 -8.69 -4.41
N CYS A 205 -1.45 -7.56 -3.79
CA CYS A 205 -2.13 -6.31 -4.07
C CYS A 205 -1.26 -5.10 -3.77
N ILE A 206 -1.74 -3.96 -4.27
CA ILE A 206 -1.17 -2.63 -4.05
C ILE A 206 -0.89 -2.31 -2.58
N HIS A 207 -1.73 -2.82 -1.66
CA HIS A 207 -1.58 -2.61 -0.22
C HIS A 207 -0.36 -3.34 0.33
N LEU A 208 -0.12 -4.57 -0.13
CA LEU A 208 1.05 -5.34 0.24
C LEU A 208 2.30 -4.68 -0.34
N THR A 209 2.30 -4.28 -1.61
CA THR A 209 3.43 -3.52 -2.19
C THR A 209 3.77 -2.28 -1.35
N TRP A 210 2.76 -1.44 -1.06
CA TRP A 210 2.99 -0.24 -0.27
C TRP A 210 3.48 -0.55 1.15
N PHE A 211 2.89 -1.56 1.82
CA PHE A 211 3.33 -1.97 3.15
C PHE A 211 4.79 -2.44 3.14
N HIS A 212 5.18 -3.25 2.16
CA HIS A 212 6.56 -3.71 2.03
C HIS A 212 7.53 -2.54 1.83
N LYS A 213 7.17 -1.56 0.97
CA LYS A 213 8.00 -0.36 0.79
C LYS A 213 8.07 0.50 2.04
N TYR A 214 6.96 0.62 2.78
CA TYR A 214 6.92 1.32 4.06
C TYR A 214 7.78 0.62 5.12
N ARG A 215 7.77 -0.71 5.16
CA ARG A 215 8.63 -1.51 6.05
C ARG A 215 10.11 -1.33 5.71
N GLU A 216 10.46 -1.36 4.41
CA GLU A 216 11.81 -1.07 3.92
C GLU A 216 12.28 0.32 4.39
N LEU A 217 11.43 1.34 4.27
CA LEU A 217 11.68 2.68 4.78
C LEU A 217 11.99 2.67 6.30
N LEU A 218 11.19 1.96 7.10
CA LEU A 218 11.39 1.87 8.55
C LEU A 218 12.67 1.12 8.93
N CYS A 219 12.98 0.01 8.24
CA CYS A 219 14.24 -0.72 8.42
C CYS A 219 15.42 0.19 8.10
N LYS A 220 15.40 0.84 6.93
CA LYS A 220 16.47 1.76 6.52
C LYS A 220 16.66 2.90 7.51
N ARG A 221 15.57 3.48 8.02
CA ARG A 221 15.64 4.51 9.06
C ARG A 221 16.30 3.99 10.34
N THR A 222 16.05 2.73 10.70
CA THR A 222 16.62 2.09 11.88
C THR A 222 18.11 1.80 11.68
N GLU A 223 18.50 1.32 10.49
CA GLU A 223 19.91 1.13 10.11
C GLU A 223 20.71 2.43 10.22
N VAL A 224 20.21 3.52 9.64
CA VAL A 224 20.88 4.84 9.71
C VAL A 224 21.01 5.32 11.15
N ARG A 225 20.01 5.07 12.00
CA ARG A 225 20.09 5.43 13.43
C ARG A 225 21.11 4.58 14.19
N ASN A 226 21.15 3.27 13.92
CA ASN A 226 22.06 2.34 14.58
C ASN A 226 23.52 2.52 14.15
N ALA A 227 23.76 3.09 12.97
CA ALA A 227 25.10 3.42 12.49
C ALA A 227 25.74 4.62 13.24
N LEU A 228 24.98 5.32 14.07
CA LEU A 228 25.47 6.51 14.79
C LEU A 228 26.10 6.11 16.14
N PRO A 229 27.36 6.50 16.43
CA PRO A 229 28.06 6.12 17.66
C PRO A 229 27.34 6.53 18.96
N SER A 230 26.64 7.67 18.95
CA SER A 230 25.95 8.25 20.11
C SER A 230 24.48 7.84 20.22
N GLY A 231 23.97 7.05 19.27
CA GLY A 231 22.53 6.74 19.14
C GLY A 231 21.63 7.94 18.79
N THR A 232 22.19 9.14 18.68
CA THR A 232 21.46 10.39 18.41
C THR A 232 21.86 10.96 17.04
N PRO A 233 20.90 11.25 16.15
CA PRO A 233 21.21 11.76 14.82
C PRO A 233 21.61 13.22 14.82
N ASP A 234 22.84 13.50 14.37
CA ASP A 234 23.30 14.86 14.07
C ASP A 234 22.71 15.38 12.75
N LYS A 235 22.61 14.49 11.75
CA LYS A 235 21.97 14.78 10.46
C LYS A 235 20.49 14.42 10.52
N CYS A 236 19.63 15.43 10.46
CA CYS A 236 18.18 15.25 10.50
C CYS A 236 17.53 15.95 9.31
N VAL A 237 16.44 15.36 8.81
CA VAL A 237 15.57 15.98 7.82
C VAL A 237 14.14 16.01 8.34
N ALA A 238 13.55 17.19 8.39
CA ALA A 238 12.16 17.42 8.73
C ALA A 238 11.35 17.52 7.44
N TRP A 239 10.17 16.93 7.39
CA TRP A 239 9.34 16.93 6.19
C TRP A 239 7.88 17.29 6.47
N TRP A 240 7.23 17.91 5.47
CA TRP A 240 5.81 18.24 5.47
C TRP A 240 5.21 17.93 4.11
N TYR A 241 3.93 17.58 4.13
CA TYR A 241 3.13 17.43 2.92
C TYR A 241 1.87 18.27 3.04
N ALA A 242 1.67 19.12 2.03
CA ALA A 242 0.43 19.85 1.83
C ALA A 242 -0.33 19.18 0.67
N PRO A 243 -1.49 18.56 0.92
CA PRO A 243 -2.30 17.95 -0.13
C PRO A 243 -2.72 18.95 -1.23
N PRO A 244 -3.12 18.47 -2.42
CA PRO A 244 -3.53 19.35 -3.51
C PRO A 244 -4.79 20.14 -3.17
N GLN A 245 -4.91 21.35 -3.73
CA GLN A 245 -6.07 22.23 -3.50
C GLN A 245 -7.28 21.85 -4.36
N ASP A 246 -7.04 21.22 -5.50
CA ASP A 246 -8.04 20.79 -6.46
C ASP A 246 -7.75 19.33 -6.92
N HIS A 247 -8.51 18.84 -7.90
CA HIS A 247 -8.42 17.47 -8.40
C HIS A 247 -7.41 17.30 -9.56
N ILE A 248 -6.70 18.36 -9.93
CA ILE A 248 -5.80 18.41 -11.09
C ILE A 248 -4.34 18.60 -10.64
N SER A 249 -4.16 19.44 -9.62
CA SER A 249 -2.87 19.82 -9.08
C SER A 249 -2.26 18.71 -8.23
N ASP A 250 -0.93 18.73 -8.12
CA ASP A 250 -0.20 17.91 -7.17
C ASP A 250 -0.15 18.54 -5.78
N GLY A 251 0.04 17.68 -4.77
CA GLY A 251 0.39 18.14 -3.43
C GLY A 251 1.83 18.67 -3.40
N LYS A 252 2.14 19.46 -2.37
CA LYS A 252 3.47 20.02 -2.16
C LYS A 252 4.19 19.32 -1.02
N PHE A 253 5.32 18.72 -1.34
CA PHE A 253 6.21 18.08 -0.38
C PHE A 253 7.42 18.96 -0.10
N VAL A 254 7.74 19.19 1.18
CA VAL A 254 8.80 20.12 1.62
C VAL A 254 9.72 19.41 2.59
N LEU A 255 11.03 19.58 2.40
CA LEU A 255 12.05 19.08 3.31
C LEU A 255 12.96 20.21 3.80
N LEU A 256 13.22 20.21 5.11
CA LEU A 256 14.25 21.01 5.75
C LEU A 256 15.30 20.06 6.32
N HIS A 257 16.58 20.36 6.17
CA HIS A 257 17.65 19.54 6.72
C HIS A 257 18.54 20.33 7.68
N THR A 258 19.17 19.61 8.61
CA THR A 258 20.14 20.15 9.57
C THR A 258 21.26 19.13 9.80
N LYS A 259 22.42 19.63 10.24
CA LYS A 259 23.55 18.81 10.72
C LYS A 259 23.82 19.02 12.22
N SER A 260 22.88 19.66 12.92
CA SER A 260 23.01 20.04 14.34
C SER A 260 22.04 19.29 15.25
N GLY A 261 21.49 18.17 14.76
CA GLY A 261 20.54 17.33 15.47
C GLY A 261 19.08 17.78 15.37
N ALA A 262 18.17 16.86 15.75
CA ALA A 262 16.73 17.05 15.59
C ALA A 262 16.19 18.24 16.39
N GLN A 263 16.82 18.61 17.51
CA GLN A 263 16.39 19.71 18.38
C GLN A 263 17.08 21.05 18.07
N ALA A 264 17.82 21.14 16.96
CA ALA A 264 18.48 22.38 16.57
C ALA A 264 17.46 23.53 16.38
N PRO A 265 17.81 24.77 16.78
CA PRO A 265 16.96 25.94 16.55
C PRO A 265 16.74 26.16 15.04
N LEU A 266 15.62 26.78 14.66
CA LEU A 266 15.23 27.01 13.27
C LEU A 266 16.35 27.66 12.42
N THR A 267 17.18 28.52 13.03
CA THR A 267 18.33 29.17 12.39
C THR A 267 19.37 28.20 11.81
N HIS A 268 19.38 26.94 12.24
CA HIS A 268 20.30 25.89 11.76
C HIS A 268 19.69 24.98 10.69
N TRP A 269 18.41 25.16 10.37
CA TRP A 269 17.72 24.38 9.33
C TRP A 269 17.80 25.09 7.98
N ARG A 270 17.91 24.32 6.90
CA ARG A 270 17.95 24.81 5.53
C ARG A 270 16.95 24.05 4.67
N THR A 271 16.29 24.75 3.76
CA THR A 271 15.41 24.11 2.76
C THR A 271 16.25 23.25 1.82
N TYR A 272 15.86 21.99 1.68
CA TYR A 272 16.48 21.11 0.70
C TYR A 272 16.08 21.54 -0.70
N ARG A 273 17.07 21.82 -1.55
CA ARG A 273 16.90 22.20 -2.97
C ARG A 273 15.76 23.23 -3.17
N PRO A 274 15.92 24.47 -2.67
CA PRO A 274 14.85 25.47 -2.62
C PRO A 274 14.30 25.92 -3.99
N LYS A 275 15.00 25.59 -5.08
CA LYS A 275 14.58 25.88 -6.46
C LYS A 275 13.72 24.77 -7.07
N GLU A 276 13.66 23.60 -6.44
CA GLU A 276 12.89 22.44 -6.89
C GLU A 276 11.54 22.40 -6.18
N VAL A 277 10.52 21.89 -6.88
CA VAL A 277 9.19 21.67 -6.34
C VAL A 277 8.96 20.16 -6.26
N PHE A 278 8.83 19.65 -5.04
CA PHE A 278 8.53 18.24 -4.81
C PHE A 278 7.05 18.03 -4.52
N SER A 279 6.56 16.85 -4.88
CA SER A 279 5.19 16.39 -4.70
C SER A 279 5.14 15.02 -4.01
N GLN A 280 3.93 14.47 -3.84
CA GLN A 280 3.72 13.13 -3.29
C GLN A 280 4.46 12.02 -4.04
N GLU A 281 4.62 12.15 -5.36
CA GLU A 281 5.29 11.16 -6.20
C GLU A 281 6.80 11.05 -5.89
N HIS A 282 7.40 12.13 -5.38
CA HIS A 282 8.82 12.19 -5.07
C HIS A 282 9.17 11.68 -3.66
N ALA A 283 8.15 11.48 -2.80
CA ALA A 283 8.37 11.30 -1.37
C ALA A 283 9.21 10.05 -1.05
N TRP A 284 8.93 8.92 -1.72
CA TRP A 284 9.69 7.69 -1.53
C TRP A 284 11.17 7.90 -1.81
N ASP A 285 11.52 8.34 -3.01
CA ASP A 285 12.90 8.53 -3.44
C ASP A 285 13.64 9.53 -2.55
N LEU A 286 12.98 10.65 -2.18
CA LEU A 286 13.57 11.64 -1.29
C LEU A 286 13.88 11.07 0.09
N PHE A 287 13.02 10.21 0.65
CA PHE A 287 13.33 9.58 1.93
C PHE A 287 14.53 8.65 1.84
N PHE A 288 14.59 7.79 0.82
CA PHE A 288 15.71 6.86 0.64
C PHE A 288 17.02 7.62 0.37
N ASN A 289 17.02 8.59 -0.53
CA ASN A 289 18.17 9.43 -0.84
C ASN A 289 18.70 10.18 0.40
N MET A 290 17.80 10.70 1.25
CA MET A 290 18.20 11.37 2.49
C MET A 290 18.85 10.39 3.47
N MET A 291 18.27 9.21 3.63
CA MET A 291 18.81 8.18 4.52
C MET A 291 20.15 7.63 4.04
N GLU A 292 20.34 7.46 2.73
CA GLU A 292 21.63 7.11 2.13
C GLU A 292 22.69 8.19 2.38
N ALA A 293 22.31 9.47 2.38
CA ALA A 293 23.18 10.57 2.78
C ALA A 293 23.40 10.69 4.31
N GLY A 294 22.80 9.79 5.09
CA GLY A 294 22.89 9.71 6.55
C GLY A 294 21.95 10.63 7.31
N TYR A 295 20.93 11.20 6.66
CA TYR A 295 19.91 12.02 7.32
C TYR A 295 18.75 11.17 7.84
N VAL A 296 18.37 11.37 9.10
CA VAL A 296 17.20 10.70 9.69
C VAL A 296 15.94 11.53 9.46
N PRO A 297 14.88 10.98 8.82
CA PRO A 297 13.64 11.71 8.54
C PRO A 297 12.69 11.76 9.74
N PHE A 298 12.12 12.94 9.97
CA PHE A 298 11.11 13.23 10.99
C PHE A 298 9.93 13.99 10.39
N PRO A 299 8.68 13.59 10.69
CA PRO A 299 7.54 14.44 10.35
C PRO A 299 7.69 15.76 11.07
N GLY A 300 7.52 16.88 10.36
CA GLY A 300 7.72 18.19 10.94
C GLY A 300 6.74 18.53 12.07
N THR A 301 5.60 17.84 12.14
CA THR A 301 4.66 17.92 13.27
C THR A 301 5.24 17.36 14.58
N ALA A 302 6.27 16.50 14.52
CA ALA A 302 6.99 16.00 15.69
C ALA A 302 8.12 16.93 16.16
N LEU A 303 8.36 18.06 15.48
CA LEU A 303 9.43 19.02 15.76
C LEU A 303 8.82 20.41 16.03
N PRO A 304 8.36 20.70 17.27
CA PRO A 304 7.65 21.93 17.62
C PRO A 304 8.40 23.22 17.28
N GLN A 305 9.73 23.22 17.39
CA GLN A 305 10.60 24.35 17.06
C GLN A 305 10.58 24.74 15.58
N LEU A 306 10.04 23.88 14.70
CA LEU A 306 9.90 24.13 13.27
C LEU A 306 8.48 24.56 12.85
N GLN A 307 7.54 24.72 13.79
CA GLN A 307 6.16 25.08 13.46
C GLN A 307 6.04 26.41 12.70
N SER A 308 6.93 27.36 12.95
CA SER A 308 6.96 28.65 12.25
C SER A 308 7.61 28.58 10.86
N ALA A 309 8.32 27.49 10.53
CA ALA A 309 9.06 27.34 9.28
C ALA A 309 8.14 27.13 8.08
N VAL A 310 6.99 26.49 8.30
CA VAL A 310 5.97 26.26 7.28
C VAL A 310 4.75 27.09 7.66
N LYS A 311 4.61 28.27 7.06
CA LYS A 311 3.37 29.05 7.18
C LYS A 311 2.23 28.14 6.73
N LYS A 312 1.25 27.89 7.61
CA LYS A 312 -0.06 27.36 7.22
C LYS A 312 -0.60 28.32 6.17
N LYS A 313 -0.59 27.91 4.90
CA LYS A 313 -1.38 28.54 3.86
C LYS A 313 -2.69 27.78 3.78
#